data_AF-A0A922XP19-F1
#
_entry.id   AF-A0A922XP19-F1
#
_cell.length_a   1.000
_cell.length_b   1.000
_cell.length_c   1.000
_cell.angle_alpha   90.00
_cell.angle_beta   90.00
_cell.angle_gamma   90.00
#
_symmetry.space_group_name_H-M   'P 1'
#
loop_
_entity.id
_entity.type
_entity.pdbx_description
1 polymer ?
#
loop_
_entity_poly.entity_id
_entity_poly.type
_entity_poly.pdbx_seq_one_letter_code
_entity_poly.pdbx_strand_id
1 'polypeptide(L)'
;EEAEALRKEAIEEYGMEQITRSENHLRKMSKTQLNKLKEEQKEIANALLSLMNSDYTRAEVQHQIALHYANIRNFWGTAGSSDKQANAYKCLGELYINDARFTTQNGHANPAFALFLSKAMTHFAENNLE
;
A
#
# COMPACT_ATOMS: atom_id res chain seq x y z
N GLU A 1 1.64 -17.15 18.25
CA GLU A 1 0.39 -17.67 17.65
C GLU A 1 -0.22 -16.68 16.66
N GLU A 2 -0.56 -15.44 17.06
CA GLU A 2 -1.20 -14.46 16.14
C GLU A 2 -0.34 -14.07 14.92
N ALA A 3 0.96 -13.81 15.10
CA ALA A 3 1.85 -13.44 13.99
C ALA A 3 2.02 -14.56 12.94
N GLU A 4 1.90 -15.81 13.36
CA GLU A 4 2.05 -16.97 12.48
C GLU A 4 0.77 -17.24 11.68
N ALA A 5 -0.40 -17.03 12.30
CA ALA A 5 -1.69 -17.06 11.61
C ALA A 5 -1.79 -15.96 10.55
N LEU A 6 -1.45 -14.72 10.89
CA LEU A 6 -1.44 -13.59 9.95
C LEU A 6 -0.47 -13.81 8.77
N ARG A 7 0.68 -14.43 9.05
CA ARG A 7 1.64 -14.78 8.01
C ARG A 7 1.07 -15.86 7.07
N LYS A 8 0.38 -16.86 7.60
CA LYS A 8 -0.23 -17.91 6.80
C LYS A 8 -1.32 -17.37 5.88
N GLU A 9 -2.23 -16.54 6.41
CA GLU A 9 -3.25 -15.84 5.63
C GLU A 9 -2.62 -15.00 4.50
N ALA A 10 -1.58 -14.23 4.81
CA ALA A 10 -0.87 -13.44 3.80
C ALA A 10 -0.16 -14.31 2.74
N ILE A 11 0.34 -15.49 3.09
CA ILE A 11 0.93 -16.42 2.12
C ILE A 11 -0.14 -17.02 1.20
N GLU A 12 -1.32 -17.33 1.75
CA GLU A 12 -2.46 -17.83 0.96
C GLU A 12 -2.97 -16.78 -0.03
N GLU A 13 -2.98 -15.50 0.35
CA GLU A 13 -3.42 -14.40 -0.53
C GLU A 13 -2.35 -13.90 -1.51
N TYR A 14 -1.10 -13.72 -1.07
CA TYR A 14 -0.04 -13.03 -1.85
C TYR A 14 1.08 -13.95 -2.34
N GLY A 15 1.10 -15.21 -1.91
CA GLY A 15 2.13 -16.17 -2.25
C GLY A 15 3.37 -16.10 -1.35
N MET A 16 3.92 -17.27 -1.06
CA MET A 16 5.04 -17.44 -0.13
C MET A 16 6.28 -16.62 -0.51
N GLU A 17 6.59 -16.53 -1.80
CA GLU A 17 7.78 -15.84 -2.28
C GLU A 17 7.69 -14.33 -2.02
N GLN A 18 6.53 -13.72 -2.26
CA GLN A 18 6.33 -12.28 -2.08
C GLN A 18 6.42 -11.88 -0.61
N ILE A 19 5.77 -12.66 0.26
CA ILE A 19 5.83 -12.47 1.72
C ILE A 19 7.26 -12.66 2.23
N THR A 20 7.93 -13.75 1.85
CA THR A 20 9.29 -14.04 2.30
C THR A 20 10.29 -12.96 1.84
N ARG A 21 10.15 -12.45 0.61
CA ARG A 21 10.99 -11.34 0.12
C ARG A 21 10.77 -10.08 0.95
N SER A 22 9.52 -9.69 1.15
CA SER A 22 9.14 -8.52 1.96
C SER A 22 9.69 -8.63 3.39
N GLU A 23 9.45 -9.77 4.06
CA GLU A 23 9.96 -10.04 5.41
C GLU A 23 11.48 -9.95 5.48
N ASN A 24 12.19 -10.56 4.53
CA ASN A 24 13.65 -10.53 4.47
C ASN A 24 14.19 -9.13 4.20
N HIS A 25 13.49 -8.33 3.38
CA HIS A 25 13.86 -6.94 3.13
C HIS A 25 13.70 -6.10 4.40
N LEU A 26 12.53 -6.15 5.03
CA LEU A 26 12.22 -5.40 6.25
C LEU A 26 13.13 -5.80 7.42
N ARG A 27 13.51 -7.08 7.54
CA ARG A 27 14.48 -7.56 8.55
C ARG A 27 15.88 -6.97 8.37
N LYS A 28 16.27 -6.61 7.15
CA LYS A 28 17.57 -5.98 6.86
C LYS A 28 17.57 -4.47 7.12
N MET A 29 16.40 -3.85 7.25
CA MET A 29 16.30 -2.43 7.57
C MET A 29 16.65 -2.19 9.04
N SER A 30 17.39 -1.11 9.30
CA SER A 30 17.56 -0.62 10.66
C SER A 30 16.22 -0.14 11.25
N LYS A 31 16.11 -0.12 12.57
CA LYS A 31 14.93 0.41 13.28
C LYS A 31 14.58 1.83 12.82
N THR A 32 15.58 2.68 12.59
CA THR A 32 15.40 4.04 12.09
C THR A 32 14.79 4.06 10.70
N GLN A 33 15.30 3.24 9.77
CA GLN A 33 14.76 3.16 8.41
C GLN A 33 13.33 2.61 8.40
N LEU A 34 13.06 1.58 9.21
CA LEU A 34 11.71 1.02 9.31
C LEU A 34 10.71 2.02 9.92
N ASN A 35 11.13 2.79 10.93
CA ASN A 35 10.29 3.83 11.52
C ASN A 35 10.00 4.94 10.51
N LYS A 36 11.01 5.40 9.77
CA LYS A 36 10.84 6.40 8.70
C LYS A 36 9.86 5.91 7.64
N LEU A 37 10.00 4.67 7.19
CA LEU A 37 9.11 4.08 6.20
C LEU A 37 7.64 4.06 6.66
N LYS A 38 7.42 3.72 7.94
CA LYS A 38 6.08 3.75 8.56
C LYS A 38 5.53 5.16 8.76
N GLU A 39 6.38 6.12 9.08
CA GLU A 39 6.01 7.53 9.23
C GLU A 39 5.59 8.12 7.88
N GLU A 40 6.39 7.90 6.83
CA GLU A 40 6.05 8.28 5.46
C GLU A 40 4.71 7.68 5.02
N GLN A 41 4.46 6.39 5.30
CA GLN A 41 3.17 5.76 4.99
C GLN A 41 1.99 6.45 5.69
N LYS A 42 2.17 6.89 6.95
CA LYS A 42 1.14 7.61 7.71
C LYS A 42 0.91 9.02 7.15
N GLU A 43 1.97 9.73 6.82
CA GLU A 43 1.88 11.07 6.22
C GLU A 43 1.14 11.02 4.89
N ILE A 44 1.50 10.08 4.02
CA ILE A 44 0.83 9.83 2.74
C ILE A 44 -0.64 9.48 2.95
N ALA A 45 -0.95 8.59 3.90
CA ALA A 45 -2.34 8.21 4.18
C ALA A 45 -3.17 9.40 4.68
N ASN A 46 -2.62 10.24 5.55
CA ASN A 46 -3.28 11.45 6.04
C ASN A 46 -3.51 12.48 4.93
N ALA A 47 -2.54 12.64 4.02
CA ALA A 47 -2.68 13.52 2.87
C ALA A 47 -3.73 13.00 1.87
N LEU A 48 -3.77 11.70 1.62
CA LEU A 48 -4.81 11.09 0.78
C LEU A 48 -6.20 11.19 1.42
N LEU A 49 -6.28 11.05 2.74
CA LEU A 49 -7.55 11.20 3.46
C LEU A 49 -8.10 12.62 3.36
N SER A 50 -7.25 13.65 3.50
CA SER A 50 -7.70 15.04 3.35
C SER A 50 -8.17 15.35 1.92
N LEU A 51 -7.69 14.59 0.94
CA LEU A 51 -8.07 14.69 -0.47
C LEU A 51 -9.21 13.74 -0.88
N MET A 52 -9.77 12.93 0.02
CA MET A 52 -10.71 11.85 -0.36
C MET A 52 -11.99 12.30 -1.07
N ASN A 53 -12.38 13.56 -0.89
CA ASN A 53 -13.55 14.17 -1.56
C ASN A 53 -13.20 14.84 -2.90
N SER A 54 -11.91 14.87 -3.27
CA SER A 54 -11.45 15.35 -4.57
C SER A 54 -11.57 14.25 -5.62
N ASP A 55 -11.54 14.64 -6.89
CA ASP A 55 -11.43 13.68 -7.99
C ASP A 55 -10.10 12.92 -7.93
N TYR A 56 -10.17 11.59 -7.95
CA TYR A 56 -9.01 10.70 -7.83
C TYR A 56 -8.01 10.84 -8.98
N THR A 57 -8.42 11.41 -10.12
CA THR A 57 -7.56 11.64 -11.30
C THR A 57 -6.78 12.96 -11.22
N ARG A 58 -7.08 13.84 -10.25
CA ARG A 58 -6.38 15.11 -10.10
C ARG A 58 -4.89 14.90 -9.82
N ALA A 59 -4.07 15.77 -10.38
CA ALA A 59 -2.62 15.72 -10.26
C ALA A 59 -2.14 15.68 -8.80
N GLU A 60 -2.80 16.40 -7.89
CA GLU A 60 -2.48 16.38 -6.46
C GLU A 60 -2.71 15.01 -5.80
N VAL A 61 -3.81 14.33 -6.17
CA VAL A 61 -4.10 12.97 -5.68
C VAL A 61 -3.11 11.99 -6.29
N GLN A 62 -2.90 12.05 -7.60
CA GLN A 62 -1.98 11.16 -8.31
C GLN A 62 -0.53 11.33 -7.85
N HIS A 63 -0.13 12.53 -7.44
CA HIS A 63 1.16 12.74 -6.79
C HIS A 63 1.27 11.97 -5.46
N GLN A 64 0.25 12.02 -4.61
CA GLN A 64 0.22 11.25 -3.36
C GLN A 64 0.16 9.74 -3.63
N ILE A 65 -0.54 9.29 -4.67
CA ILE A 65 -0.54 7.88 -5.09
C ILE A 65 0.84 7.44 -5.60
N ALA A 66 1.59 8.30 -6.30
CA ALA A 66 2.95 7.99 -6.70
C ALA A 66 3.88 7.79 -5.48
N LEU A 67 3.74 8.65 -4.46
CA LEU A 67 4.46 8.51 -3.19
C LEU A 67 4.04 7.22 -2.46
N HIS A 68 2.74 6.93 -2.42
CA HIS A 68 2.20 5.70 -1.85
C HIS A 68 2.79 4.47 -2.54
N TYR A 69 2.77 4.44 -3.88
CA TYR A 69 3.34 3.36 -4.68
C TYR A 69 4.82 3.15 -4.38
N ALA A 70 5.62 4.22 -4.33
CA ALA A 70 7.04 4.13 -3.98
C ALA A 70 7.24 3.59 -2.55
N ASN A 71 6.43 4.02 -1.59
CA ASN A 71 6.49 3.54 -0.21
C ASN A 71 6.12 2.04 -0.11
N ILE A 72 5.08 1.60 -0.82
CA ILE A 72 4.69 0.18 -0.94
C ILE A 72 5.80 -0.67 -1.58
N ARG A 73 6.43 -0.19 -2.66
CA ARG A 73 7.60 -0.86 -3.28
C ARG A 73 8.74 -1.05 -2.28
N ASN A 74 8.95 -0.10 -1.36
CA ASN A 74 9.94 -0.25 -0.29
C ASN A 74 9.49 -1.31 0.72
N PHE A 75 8.22 -1.34 1.13
CA PHE A 75 7.70 -2.42 1.98
C PHE A 75 7.88 -3.80 1.33
N TRP A 76 7.61 -3.94 0.04
CA TRP A 76 7.75 -5.19 -0.70
C TRP A 76 9.20 -5.58 -1.03
N GLY A 77 10.16 -4.68 -0.80
CA GLY A 77 11.56 -4.87 -1.17
C GLY A 77 11.81 -4.88 -2.68
N THR A 78 10.96 -4.22 -3.46
CA THR A 78 10.99 -4.20 -4.93
C THR A 78 11.25 -2.80 -5.51
N ALA A 79 11.62 -1.84 -4.67
CA ALA A 79 12.02 -0.50 -5.10
C ALA A 79 13.14 -0.49 -6.15
N GLY A 80 14.00 -1.52 -6.22
CA GLY A 80 15.03 -1.66 -7.26
C GLY A 80 14.68 -2.58 -8.44
N SER A 81 13.47 -3.16 -8.48
CA SER A 81 13.06 -4.09 -9.53
C SER A 81 12.71 -3.36 -10.84
N SER A 82 12.99 -3.98 -11.99
CA SER A 82 12.48 -3.53 -13.29
C SER A 82 10.99 -3.83 -13.47
N ASP A 83 10.49 -4.88 -12.83
CA ASP A 83 9.07 -5.14 -12.73
C ASP A 83 8.42 -4.07 -11.84
N LYS A 84 7.55 -3.27 -12.44
CA LYS A 84 6.80 -2.21 -11.77
C LYS A 84 5.65 -2.75 -10.92
N GLN A 85 5.29 -4.02 -11.05
CA GLN A 85 4.25 -4.69 -10.25
C GLN A 85 2.89 -3.99 -10.32
N ALA A 86 2.51 -3.50 -11.51
CA ALA A 86 1.26 -2.77 -11.74
C ALA A 86 0.04 -3.56 -11.24
N ASN A 87 -0.05 -4.85 -11.61
CA ASN A 87 -1.15 -5.72 -11.19
C ASN A 87 -1.18 -5.94 -9.67
N ALA A 88 -0.03 -6.18 -9.03
CA ALA A 88 0.02 -6.34 -7.58
C ALA A 88 -0.43 -5.07 -6.85
N TYR A 89 -0.06 -3.89 -7.38
CA TYR A 89 -0.50 -2.61 -6.83
C TYR A 89 -2.01 -2.39 -6.99
N LYS A 90 -2.61 -2.79 -8.12
CA LYS A 90 -4.07 -2.79 -8.31
C LYS A 90 -4.78 -3.70 -7.30
N CYS A 91 -4.33 -4.96 -7.17
CA CYS A 91 -4.90 -5.92 -6.21
C CYS A 91 -4.80 -5.45 -4.75
N LEU A 92 -3.74 -4.71 -4.39
CA LEU A 92 -3.64 -4.09 -3.06
C LEU A 92 -4.77 -3.08 -2.80
N GLY A 93 -5.20 -2.35 -3.82
CA GLY A 93 -6.33 -1.43 -3.72
C GLY A 93 -7.65 -2.16 -3.45
N GLU A 94 -7.85 -3.32 -4.06
CA GLU A 94 -9.02 -4.18 -3.81
C GLU A 94 -8.99 -4.76 -2.39
N LEU A 95 -7.82 -5.15 -1.89
CA LEU A 95 -7.66 -5.58 -0.51
C LEU A 95 -8.13 -4.51 0.48
N TYR A 96 -7.80 -3.24 0.25
CA TYR A 96 -8.18 -2.15 1.15
C TYR A 96 -9.70 -1.98 1.28
N ILE A 97 -10.46 -2.41 0.26
CA ILE A 97 -11.93 -2.47 0.30
C ILE A 97 -12.40 -3.65 1.16
N ASN A 98 -11.78 -4.82 1.01
CA ASN A 98 -12.17 -6.05 1.68
C ASN A 98 -11.73 -6.09 3.16
N ASP A 99 -10.64 -5.40 3.49
CA ASP A 99 -10.05 -5.37 4.82
C ASP A 99 -9.95 -3.95 5.36
N ALA A 100 -10.92 -3.62 6.22
CA ALA A 100 -11.02 -2.32 6.87
C ALA A 100 -9.80 -1.98 7.74
N ARG A 101 -8.96 -2.95 8.14
CA ARG A 101 -7.76 -2.69 8.95
C ARG A 101 -6.80 -1.71 8.28
N PHE A 102 -6.74 -1.71 6.95
CA PHE A 102 -5.85 -0.83 6.17
C PHE A 102 -6.40 0.60 6.00
N THR A 103 -7.70 0.79 6.17
CA THR A 103 -8.39 2.06 5.92
C THR A 103 -9.08 2.61 7.17
N THR A 104 -8.84 1.97 8.32
CA THR A 104 -9.38 2.39 9.61
C THR A 104 -8.76 3.72 10.03
N GLN A 105 -9.62 4.68 10.36
CA GLN A 105 -9.25 6.00 10.87
C GLN A 105 -9.85 6.15 12.27
N ASN A 106 -9.02 6.47 13.27
CA ASN A 106 -9.45 6.62 14.67
C ASN A 106 -10.27 5.42 15.21
N GLY A 107 -9.97 4.20 14.77
CA GLY A 107 -10.69 2.99 15.18
C GLY A 107 -11.99 2.71 14.42
N HIS A 108 -12.35 3.54 13.43
CA HIS A 108 -13.52 3.36 12.58
C HIS A 108 -13.12 3.02 11.14
N ALA A 109 -13.76 1.99 10.58
CA ALA A 109 -13.63 1.67 9.17
C ALA A 109 -14.13 2.86 8.31
N ASN A 110 -13.42 3.15 7.22
CA ASN A 110 -13.84 4.17 6.25
C ASN A 110 -13.95 3.56 4.84
N PRO A 111 -15.08 2.91 4.51
CA PRO A 111 -15.28 2.27 3.21
C PRO A 111 -15.22 3.26 2.03
N ALA A 112 -15.63 4.51 2.24
CA ALA A 112 -15.56 5.54 1.21
C ALA A 112 -14.09 5.86 0.86
N PHE A 113 -13.23 5.97 1.88
CA PHE A 113 -11.79 6.15 1.69
C PHE A 113 -11.14 4.93 1.03
N ALA A 114 -11.54 3.71 1.42
CA ALA A 114 -11.08 2.48 0.78
C ALA A 114 -11.37 2.46 -0.72
N LEU A 115 -12.60 2.78 -1.11
CA LEU A 115 -13.02 2.84 -2.51
C LEU A 115 -12.28 3.95 -3.28
N PHE A 116 -12.08 5.11 -2.65
CA PHE A 116 -11.30 6.21 -3.23
C PHE A 116 -9.85 5.77 -3.51
N LEU A 117 -9.18 5.17 -2.53
CA LEU A 117 -7.82 4.67 -2.69
C LEU A 117 -7.72 3.63 -3.80
N SER A 118 -8.60 2.64 -3.79
CA SER A 118 -8.65 1.59 -4.82
C SER A 118 -8.73 2.18 -6.23
N LYS A 119 -9.66 3.12 -6.46
CA LYS A 119 -9.80 3.80 -7.76
C LYS A 119 -8.56 4.61 -8.14
N ALA A 120 -8.01 5.37 -7.20
CA ALA A 120 -6.84 6.20 -7.43
C ALA A 120 -5.58 5.37 -7.76
N MET A 121 -5.41 4.24 -7.07
CA MET A 121 -4.33 3.27 -7.29
C MET A 121 -4.45 2.58 -8.64
N THR A 122 -5.66 2.15 -9.01
CA THR A 122 -5.93 1.54 -10.32
C THR A 122 -5.62 2.51 -11.45
N HIS A 123 -6.12 3.75 -11.35
CA HIS A 123 -5.83 4.79 -12.34
C HIS A 123 -4.32 5.05 -12.47
N PHE A 124 -3.59 5.14 -11.35
CA PHE A 124 -2.14 5.34 -11.38
C PHE A 124 -1.42 4.19 -12.09
N ALA A 125 -1.80 2.95 -11.77
CA ALA A 125 -1.20 1.75 -12.36
C ALA A 125 -1.37 1.71 -13.88
N GLU A 126 -2.59 1.95 -14.37
CA GLU A 126 -2.91 1.94 -15.81
C GLU A 126 -2.20 3.06 -16.58
N ASN A 127 -1.96 4.21 -15.96
CA ASN A 127 -1.42 5.39 -16.66
C ASN A 127 0.10 5.55 -16.51
N ASN A 128 0.73 4.91 -15.52
CA ASN A 128 2.15 5.13 -15.21
C ASN A 128 2.98 3.83 -15.14
N LEU A 129 2.33 2.70 -14.87
CA LEU A 129 3.02 1.43 -14.61
C LEU A 129 2.87 0.42 -15.76
N GLU A 130 1.90 0.59 -16.65
CA GLU A 130 1.73 -0.22 -17.87
C GLU A 130 2.50 0.34 -19.08
#